data_AF-A0A359MQR1-F1
#
_entry.id   AF-A0A359MQR1-F1
#
_cell.length_a   1.000
_cell.length_b   1.000
_cell.length_c   1.000
_cell.angle_alpha   90.00
_cell.angle_beta   90.00
_cell.angle_gamma   90.00
#
_symmetry.space_group_name_H-M   'P 1'
#
loop_
_entity.id
_entity.type
_entity.pdbx_description
1 polymer ?
#
loop_
_entity_poly.entity_id
_entity_poly.type
_entity_poly.pdbx_seq_one_letter_code
_entity_poly.pdbx_strand_id
1 'polypeptide(L)'
;MDKRNTDVNQLETIKQQKIIEELRKSYKTEEERSGKKKTYHIVTFGCQMNSRDSEKISGILKQIGYVETDSEDADFVLYNTCTVRENANNKVYGHLGYAKKLKENRPGMLIALCG
;
A
#
# COMPACT_ATOMS: atom_id res chain seq x y z
N MET A 1 -6.46 -26.27 -23.86
CA MET A 1 -5.67 -25.53 -22.84
C MET A 1 -4.64 -24.69 -23.58
N ASP A 2 -4.82 -23.37 -23.61
CA ASP A 2 -3.99 -22.44 -24.42
C ASP A 2 -2.65 -22.19 -23.74
N LYS A 3 -1.55 -22.60 -24.39
CA LYS A 3 -0.16 -22.47 -23.89
C LYS A 3 0.34 -21.03 -23.83
N ARG A 4 -0.37 -20.07 -24.43
CA ARG A 4 0.02 -18.64 -24.45
C ARG A 4 -0.24 -17.91 -23.14
N ASN A 5 -1.15 -18.42 -22.30
CA ASN A 5 -1.60 -17.72 -21.08
C ASN A 5 -0.67 -17.94 -19.87
N THR A 6 0.09 -19.03 -19.85
CA THR A 6 1.03 -19.34 -18.76
C THR A 6 2.26 -18.44 -18.80
N ASP A 7 2.71 -18.06 -19.99
CA ASP A 7 3.93 -17.27 -20.23
C ASP A 7 3.76 -15.80 -19.77
N VAL A 8 2.60 -15.20 -20.06
CA VAL A 8 2.30 -13.81 -19.66
C VAL A 8 2.25 -13.63 -18.14
N ASN A 9 1.68 -14.61 -17.43
CA ASN A 9 1.59 -14.54 -15.97
C ASN A 9 2.96 -14.70 -15.29
N GLN A 10 3.84 -15.54 -15.86
CA GLN A 10 5.22 -15.70 -15.39
C GLN A 10 6.05 -14.44 -15.60
N LEU A 11 5.94 -13.81 -16.77
CA LEU A 11 6.65 -12.56 -17.08
C LEU A 11 6.24 -11.42 -16.15
N GLU A 12 4.93 -11.27 -15.89
CA GLU A 12 4.43 -10.24 -14.98
C GLU A 12 4.90 -10.50 -13.54
N THR A 13 4.90 -11.76 -13.10
CA THR A 13 5.44 -12.14 -11.79
C THR A 13 6.92 -11.79 -11.65
N ILE A 14 7.73 -12.10 -12.67
CA ILE A 14 9.17 -11.75 -12.68
C ILE A 14 9.36 -10.23 -12.59
N LYS A 15 8.56 -9.47 -13.34
CA LYS A 15 8.60 -8.01 -13.31
C LYS A 15 8.26 -7.45 -11.94
N GLN A 16 7.21 -7.96 -11.29
CA GLN A 16 6.82 -7.56 -9.94
C GLN A 16 7.92 -7.88 -8.92
N GLN A 17 8.50 -9.09 -8.99
CA GLN A 17 9.61 -9.49 -8.11
C GLN A 17 10.83 -8.58 -8.27
N LYS A 18 11.17 -8.22 -9.51
CA LYS A 18 12.27 -7.28 -9.77
C LYS A 18 12.04 -5.91 -9.13
N ILE A 19 10.82 -5.36 -9.26
CA ILE A 19 10.45 -4.08 -8.65
C ILE A 19 10.52 -4.16 -7.12
N ILE A 20 9.99 -5.24 -6.52
CA ILE A 20 10.05 -5.45 -5.07
C ILE A 20 11.51 -5.47 -4.58
N GLU A 21 12.40 -6.17 -5.28
CA GLU A 21 13.81 -6.25 -4.92
C GLU A 21 14.54 -4.91 -5.05
N GLU A 22 14.25 -4.15 -6.11
CA GLU A 22 14.81 -2.81 -6.32
C GLU A 22 14.36 -1.84 -5.22
N LEU A 23 13.06 -1.83 -4.89
CA LEU A 23 12.50 -1.01 -3.81
C LEU A 23 13.08 -1.41 -2.45
N ARG A 24 13.18 -2.71 -2.17
CA ARG A 24 13.77 -3.23 -0.94
C ARG A 24 15.20 -2.73 -0.74
N LYS A 25 16.04 -2.78 -1.78
CA LYS A 25 17.40 -2.26 -1.74
C LYS A 25 17.42 -0.76 -1.48
N SER A 26 16.60 0.00 -2.21
CA SER A 26 16.54 1.45 -2.06
C SER A 26 16.13 1.87 -0.65
N TYR A 27 15.09 1.24 -0.08
CA TYR A 27 14.61 1.58 1.25
C TYR A 27 15.54 1.10 2.36
N LYS A 28 16.27 -0.01 2.16
CA LYS A 28 17.32 -0.42 3.08
C LYS A 28 18.45 0.61 3.15
N THR A 29 18.91 1.13 2.02
CA THR A 29 19.93 2.20 1.99
C THR A 29 19.42 3.48 2.68
N GLU A 30 18.14 3.83 2.50
CA GLU A 30 17.54 4.97 3.18
C GLU A 30 17.41 4.75 4.69
N GLU A 31 17.06 3.54 5.12
CA GLU A 31 17.03 3.13 6.52
C GLU A 31 18.43 3.26 7.14
N GLU A 32 19.47 2.73 6.49
CA GLU A 32 20.86 2.82 6.97
C GLU A 32 21.35 4.27 7.09
N ARG A 33 20.91 5.16 6.19
CA ARG A 33 21.25 6.59 6.23
C ARG A 33 20.50 7.36 7.30
N SER A 34 19.22 7.06 7.52
CA SER A 34 18.33 7.84 8.39
C SER A 34 18.15 7.24 9.79
N GLY A 35 18.52 5.98 9.98
CA GLY A 35 18.27 5.19 11.18
C GLY A 35 16.79 4.84 11.41
N LYS A 36 15.91 5.06 10.43
CA LYS A 36 14.45 4.87 10.57
C LYS A 36 13.87 4.05 9.44
N LYS A 37 13.01 3.09 9.80
CA LYS A 37 12.18 2.35 8.84
C LYS A 37 10.97 3.19 8.45
N LYS A 38 10.55 3.07 7.19
CA LYS A 38 9.29 3.64 6.73
C LYS A 38 8.11 2.86 7.31
N THR A 39 7.07 3.59 7.67
CA THR A 39 5.84 3.05 8.25
C THR A 39 4.71 3.04 7.25
N TYR A 40 3.79 2.08 7.35
CA TYR A 40 2.55 2.08 6.57
C TYR A 40 1.33 1.73 7.41
N HIS A 41 0.17 2.20 6.95
CA HIS A 41 -1.13 1.85 7.49
C HIS A 41 -2.13 1.59 6.36
N ILE A 42 -2.91 0.51 6.47
CA ILE A 42 -3.97 0.19 5.50
C ILE A 42 -5.31 0.31 6.21
N VAL A 43 -6.16 1.22 5.72
CA VAL A 43 -7.53 1.37 6.19
C VAL A 43 -8.45 0.66 5.20
N THR A 44 -9.10 -0.41 5.66
CA THR A 44 -9.98 -1.22 4.84
C THR A 44 -11.44 -0.88 5.08
N PHE A 45 -12.14 -0.52 4.01
CA PHE A 45 -13.60 -0.37 3.97
C PHE A 45 -14.19 -1.37 2.97
N GLY A 46 -15.34 -1.96 3.28
CA GLY A 46 -16.03 -2.87 2.36
C GLY A 46 -16.15 -4.28 2.89
N CYS A 47 -15.73 -5.26 2.09
CA CYS A 47 -16.02 -6.67 2.35
C CYS A 47 -14.76 -7.52 2.54
N GLN A 48 -14.95 -8.83 2.66
CA GLN A 48 -13.88 -9.82 2.79
C GLN A 48 -12.88 -9.77 1.63
N MET A 49 -13.32 -9.36 0.44
CA MET A 49 -12.43 -9.17 -0.71
C MET A 49 -11.39 -8.08 -0.44
N ASN A 50 -11.81 -6.90 0.03
CA ASN A 50 -10.90 -5.82 0.38
C ASN A 50 -9.97 -6.22 1.53
N SER A 51 -10.45 -7.01 2.49
CA SER A 51 -9.61 -7.51 3.59
C SER A 51 -8.49 -8.41 3.07
N ARG A 52 -8.82 -9.35 2.18
CA ARG A 52 -7.85 -10.23 1.53
C ARG A 52 -6.85 -9.46 0.66
N ASP A 53 -7.30 -8.44 -0.07
CA ASP A 53 -6.40 -7.63 -0.89
C ASP A 53 -5.50 -6.74 -0.02
N SER A 54 -6.02 -6.22 1.10
CA SER A 54 -5.22 -5.51 2.10
C SER A 54 -4.13 -6.40 2.71
N GLU A 55 -4.44 -7.67 2.99
CA GLU A 55 -3.45 -8.65 3.46
C GLU A 55 -2.33 -8.89 2.44
N LYS A 56 -2.67 -9.06 1.15
CA LYS A 56 -1.66 -9.20 0.08
C LYS A 56 -0.77 -7.96 -0.01
N ILE A 57 -1.36 -6.77 0.00
CA ILE A 57 -0.63 -5.51 -0.09
C ILE A 57 0.27 -5.33 1.15
N SER A 58 -0.24 -5.65 2.34
CA SER A 58 0.53 -5.67 3.59
C SER A 58 1.76 -6.60 3.46
N GLY A 59 1.59 -7.78 2.87
CA GLY A 59 2.70 -8.69 2.55
C GLY A 59 3.76 -8.08 1.63
N ILE A 60 3.35 -7.40 0.56
CA ILE A 60 4.27 -6.72 -0.38
C ILE A 60 5.02 -5.58 0.31
N LEU A 61 4.33 -4.76 1.10
CA LEU A 61 4.93 -3.64 1.84
C LEU A 61 5.98 -4.12 2.85
N LYS A 62 5.69 -5.22 3.56
CA LYS A 62 6.66 -5.87 4.46
C LYS A 62 7.88 -6.38 3.69
N GLN A 63 7.70 -6.96 2.49
CA GLN A 63 8.81 -7.45 1.67
C GLN A 63 9.77 -6.34 1.20
N ILE A 64 9.24 -5.14 0.90
CA ILE A 64 10.06 -3.99 0.51
C ILE A 64 10.65 -3.22 1.71
N GLY A 65 10.37 -3.65 2.95
CA GLY A 65 11.03 -3.13 4.16
C GLY A 65 10.22 -2.12 4.98
N TYR A 66 8.96 -1.89 4.64
CA TYR A 66 8.07 -1.09 5.48
C TYR A 66 7.66 -1.83 6.76
N VAL A 67 7.28 -1.06 7.79
CA VAL A 67 6.75 -1.56 9.06
C VAL A 67 5.31 -1.10 9.25
N GLU A 68 4.44 -2.02 9.64
CA GLU A 68 3.03 -1.73 9.89
C GLU A 68 2.87 -0.88 11.15
N THR A 69 1.93 0.07 11.12
CA THR A 69 1.53 0.88 12.27
C THR A 69 0.01 0.98 12.29
N ASP A 70 -0.58 1.24 13.47
CA ASP A 70 -2.03 1.40 13.66
C ASP A 70 -2.49 2.86 13.46
N SER A 71 -1.58 3.74 12.99
CA SER A 71 -1.84 5.17 12.84
C SER A 71 -1.86 5.59 11.37
N GLU A 72 -2.85 6.40 11.01
CA GLU A 72 -2.89 7.13 9.73
C GLU A 72 -1.80 8.22 9.60
N ASP A 73 -0.99 8.44 10.63
CA ASP A 73 0.24 9.24 10.57
C ASP A 73 1.46 8.40 10.11
N ALA A 74 1.23 7.42 9.23
CA ALA A 74 2.28 6.61 8.63
C ALA A 74 2.97 7.34 7.46
N ASP A 75 4.14 6.86 7.04
CA ASP A 75 4.81 7.36 5.82
C ASP A 75 4.05 6.98 4.55
N PHE A 76 3.29 5.89 4.58
CA PHE A 76 2.38 5.48 3.52
C PHE A 76 1.02 5.05 4.07
N VAL A 77 -0.05 5.70 3.65
CA VAL A 77 -1.43 5.31 4.00
C VAL A 77 -2.17 4.85 2.76
N LEU A 78 -2.78 3.66 2.85
CA LEU A 78 -3.62 3.11 1.80
C LEU A 78 -5.06 2.96 2.30
N TYR A 79 -6.00 3.59 1.60
CA TYR A 79 -7.43 3.36 1.78
C TYR A 79 -7.89 2.32 0.75
N ASN A 80 -8.32 1.14 1.19
CA ASN A 80 -8.87 0.11 0.32
C ASN A 80 -10.38 0.01 0.53
N THR A 81 -11.18 0.41 -0.46
CA THR A 81 -12.64 0.62 -0.29
C THR A 81 -13.49 -0.06 -1.36
N CYS A 82 -14.68 -0.54 -1.01
CA CYS A 82 -15.71 -0.84 -2.02
C CYS A 82 -16.42 0.44 -2.48
N THR A 83 -16.29 0.80 -3.76
CA THR A 83 -16.94 1.98 -4.37
C THR A 83 -18.47 1.87 -4.50
N VAL A 84 -19.02 0.67 -4.31
CA VAL A 84 -20.44 0.37 -4.54
C VAL A 84 -21.36 0.68 -3.35
N ARG A 85 -20.84 1.15 -2.20
CA ARG A 85 -21.65 1.47 -1.01
C ARG A 85 -21.46 2.93 -0.59
N GLU A 86 -22.55 3.69 -0.56
CA GLU A 86 -22.56 5.11 -0.19
C GLU A 86 -21.93 5.39 1.18
N ASN A 87 -22.16 4.51 2.16
CA ASN A 87 -21.54 4.61 3.49
C ASN A 87 -20.01 4.43 3.48
N ALA A 88 -19.46 3.70 2.51
CA ALA A 88 -18.01 3.56 2.37
C ALA A 88 -17.39 4.83 1.78
N ASN A 89 -18.07 5.46 0.81
CA ASN A 89 -17.63 6.72 0.21
C ASN A 89 -17.54 7.85 1.25
N ASN A 90 -18.59 8.03 2.06
CA ASN A 90 -18.60 9.08 3.09
C ASN A 90 -17.48 8.90 4.12
N LYS A 91 -17.20 7.66 4.53
CA LYS A 91 -16.08 7.37 5.44
C LYS A 91 -14.75 7.74 4.79
N VAL A 92 -14.48 7.25 3.58
CA VAL A 92 -13.22 7.53 2.86
C VAL A 92 -12.96 9.03 2.70
N TYR A 93 -13.97 9.83 2.36
CA TYR A 93 -13.79 11.28 2.23
C TYR A 93 -13.37 11.95 3.54
N GLY A 94 -13.92 11.52 4.69
CA GLY A 94 -13.50 12.00 6.01
C GLY A 94 -12.02 11.71 6.29
N HIS A 95 -11.60 10.47 6.04
CA HIS A 95 -10.21 10.05 6.23
C HIS A 95 -9.24 10.73 5.25
N LEU A 96 -9.63 10.92 3.98
CA LEU A 96 -8.83 11.66 3.01
C LEU A 96 -8.64 13.13 3.42
N GLY A 97 -9.68 13.75 3.99
CA GLY A 97 -9.59 15.11 4.55
C GLY A 97 -8.60 15.19 5.72
N TYR A 98 -8.60 14.18 6.59
CA TYR A 98 -7.62 14.06 7.69
C TYR A 98 -6.19 13.84 7.16
N ALA A 99 -5.99 12.87 6.27
CA ALA A 99 -4.68 12.56 5.69
C ALA A 99 -4.09 13.72 4.89
N LYS A 100 -4.93 14.52 4.22
CA LYS A 100 -4.48 15.76 3.55
C LYS A 100 -3.78 16.70 4.54
N LYS A 101 -4.35 16.91 5.73
CA LYS A 101 -3.75 17.77 6.78
C LYS A 101 -2.44 17.19 7.32
N LEU A 102 -2.33 15.87 7.43
CA LEU A 102 -1.08 15.22 7.81
C LEU A 102 0.02 15.45 6.76
N LYS A 103 -0.33 15.26 5.47
CA LYS A 103 0.60 15.45 4.36
C LYS A 103 1.13 16.88 4.22
N GLU A 104 0.33 17.89 4.58
CA GLU A 104 0.78 19.29 4.62
C GLU A 104 2.02 19.48 5.51
N ASN A 105 2.14 18.70 6.60
CA ASN A 105 3.29 18.71 7.49
C ASN A 105 4.34 17.62 7.19
N ARG A 106 4.03 16.71 6.27
CA ARG A 106 4.87 15.55 5.89
C ARG A 106 4.92 15.42 4.37
N PRO A 107 5.71 16.24 3.65
CA PRO A 107 5.73 16.24 2.19
C PRO A 107 6.17 14.90 1.57
N GLY A 108 6.91 14.07 2.31
CA GLY A 108 7.29 12.71 1.91
C GLY A 108 6.20 11.64 2.11
N MET A 109 5.07 11.99 2.72
CA MET A 109 3.96 11.05 2.97
C MET A 109 3.27 10.67 1.66
N LEU A 110 3.08 9.37 1.47
CA LEU A 110 2.31 8.80 0.37
C LEU A 110 0.89 8.49 0.83
N ILE A 111 -0.10 8.83 0.01
CA ILE A 111 -1.51 8.52 0.25
C ILE A 111 -2.03 7.85 -1.02
N ALA A 112 -2.62 6.68 -0.89
CA ALA A 112 -3.23 5.94 -1.97
C ALA A 112 -4.68 5.57 -1.63
N LEU A 113 -5.49 5.45 -2.68
CA LEU A 113 -6.85 4.95 -2.63
C LEU A 113 -6.99 3.84 -3.69
N CYS A 114 -7.45 2.66 -3.28
CA CYS A 114 -7.78 1.56 -4.17
C CYS A 114 -9.14 0.95 -3.80
N GLY A 115 -9.72 0.15 -4.68
CA GLY A 115 -11.05 -0.42 -4.48
C GLY A 115 -11.53 -1.29 -5.62
#